data_AF-A0AAV3XF12-F1
#
_entry.id   AF-A0AAV3XF12-F1
#
_cell.length_a   1.000
_cell.length_b   1.000
_cell.length_c   1.000
_cell.angle_alpha   90.00
_cell.angle_beta   90.00
_cell.angle_gamma   90.00
#
_symmetry.space_group_name_H-M   'P 1'
#
loop_
_entity.id
_entity.type
_entity.pdbx_description
1 polymer ?
#
loop_
_entity_poly.entity_id
_entity_poly.type
_entity_poly.pdbx_seq_one_letter_code
_entity_poly.pdbx_strand_id
1 'polypeptide(L)'
;MTNLKIKWSEAADLDLLAHQRSCNLWLPSHFKTLLWQIADKIDAIAAKNVFIATIPHVTIPPVSRGITPGATDDQKLSEDGYYEYYTHFWIWDEDFANAPDKYPHLTRDQASTIDAAINEYNEAIKLEANKRGWHVVDICNSLARLAYRRQKRHPSYEFPKELVAALKSHPATKDRFTSDGKPILDTRYLRLYADKTNPEDKYRGGIFSLDGIHPTTTGYGIVAHEFLQVMAQVLPEKPKPLNWQEIISADTLLANPPENLQNLREMLNFRQNRT
;
A
#
# COMPACT_ATOMS: atom_id res chain seq x y z
N MET A 1 -1.47 0.35 -19.12
CA MET A 1 -0.64 1.07 -18.14
C MET A 1 -1.36 2.36 -17.78
N THR A 2 -1.46 2.73 -16.50
CA THR A 2 -2.13 3.97 -16.10
C THR A 2 -1.27 5.17 -16.51
N ASN A 3 -1.86 6.15 -17.17
CA ASN A 3 -1.16 7.36 -17.63
C ASN A 3 -0.87 8.36 -16.50
N LEU A 4 -1.12 7.98 -15.24
CA LEU A 4 -0.97 8.83 -14.04
C LEU A 4 -1.62 10.23 -14.23
N LYS A 5 -2.87 10.23 -14.70
CA LYS A 5 -3.70 11.44 -14.85
C LYS A 5 -4.95 11.29 -14.00
N ILE A 6 -5.36 12.35 -13.33
CA ILE A 6 -6.61 12.37 -12.55
C ILE A 6 -7.78 12.57 -13.51
N LYS A 7 -8.81 11.73 -13.35
CA LYS A 7 -10.11 11.88 -14.01
C LYS A 7 -11.18 11.70 -12.94
N TRP A 8 -11.79 12.81 -12.55
CA TRP A 8 -12.89 12.82 -11.60
C TRP A 8 -14.12 12.13 -12.17
N SER A 9 -14.94 11.57 -11.30
CA SER A 9 -16.21 11.00 -11.70
C SER A 9 -17.26 12.05 -12.00
N GLU A 10 -18.09 11.76 -12.98
CA GLU A 10 -19.28 12.50 -13.35
C GLU A 10 -20.52 11.78 -12.82
N ALA A 11 -21.67 12.46 -12.82
CA ALA A 11 -22.93 11.86 -12.35
C ALA A 11 -23.28 10.58 -13.14
N ALA A 12 -22.97 10.57 -14.44
CA ALA A 12 -23.19 9.41 -15.32
C ALA A 12 -22.35 8.18 -14.93
N ASP A 13 -21.23 8.34 -14.21
CA ASP A 13 -20.38 7.20 -13.81
C ASP A 13 -20.99 6.34 -12.70
N LEU A 14 -21.95 6.88 -11.92
CA LEU A 14 -22.52 6.21 -10.74
C LEU A 14 -23.17 4.86 -11.07
N ASP A 15 -23.82 4.77 -12.23
CA ASP A 15 -24.55 3.57 -12.67
C ASP A 15 -23.72 2.66 -13.59
N LEU A 16 -22.51 3.09 -13.95
CA LEU A 16 -21.64 2.33 -14.85
C LEU A 16 -20.84 1.27 -14.11
N LEU A 17 -20.53 0.16 -14.79
CA LEU A 17 -19.56 -0.84 -14.32
C LEU A 17 -18.14 -0.28 -14.44
N ALA A 18 -17.21 -0.84 -13.65
CA ALA A 18 -15.83 -0.35 -13.60
C ALA A 18 -15.13 -0.23 -14.97
N HIS A 19 -15.41 -1.14 -15.91
CA HIS A 19 -14.82 -1.12 -17.26
C HIS A 19 -15.49 -0.13 -18.23
N GLN A 20 -16.66 0.41 -17.85
CA GLN A 20 -17.41 1.39 -18.65
C GLN A 20 -17.13 2.83 -18.21
N ARG A 21 -16.63 3.02 -16.99
CA ARG A 21 -16.31 4.33 -16.43
C ARG A 21 -15.11 4.95 -17.11
N SER A 22 -15.15 6.26 -17.28
CA SER A 22 -14.01 7.03 -17.79
C SER A 22 -13.15 7.62 -16.66
N CYS A 23 -13.71 7.69 -15.45
CA CYS A 23 -13.06 8.21 -14.25
C CYS A 23 -12.13 7.21 -13.58
N ASN A 24 -11.17 7.72 -12.82
CA ASN A 24 -10.30 6.93 -11.95
C ASN A 24 -10.21 7.48 -10.51
N LEU A 25 -10.93 8.56 -10.21
CA LEU A 25 -11.08 9.12 -8.88
C LEU A 25 -12.54 9.59 -8.71
N TRP A 26 -13.17 9.22 -7.60
CA TRP A 26 -14.54 9.62 -7.33
C TRP A 26 -14.59 11.05 -6.79
N LEU A 27 -15.58 11.86 -7.18
CA LEU A 27 -15.91 13.00 -6.34
C LEU A 27 -16.34 12.49 -4.95
N PRO A 28 -15.95 13.13 -3.83
CA PRO A 28 -16.35 12.71 -2.48
C PRO A 28 -17.86 12.55 -2.30
N SER A 29 -18.67 13.39 -2.95
CA SER A 29 -20.13 13.28 -2.97
C SER A 29 -20.63 12.02 -3.69
N HIS A 30 -20.02 11.66 -4.82
CA HIS A 30 -20.34 10.45 -5.57
C HIS A 30 -19.93 9.20 -4.79
N PHE A 31 -18.76 9.20 -4.15
CA PHE A 31 -18.34 8.13 -3.26
C PHE A 31 -19.34 7.90 -2.12
N LYS A 32 -19.78 8.97 -1.44
CA LYS A 32 -20.81 8.90 -0.38
C LYS A 32 -22.11 8.28 -0.88
N THR A 33 -22.56 8.66 -2.08
CA THR A 33 -23.76 8.09 -2.70
C THR A 33 -23.64 6.57 -2.87
N LEU A 34 -22.51 6.10 -3.40
CA LEU A 34 -22.25 4.66 -3.57
C LEU A 34 -22.09 3.93 -2.23
N LEU A 35 -21.44 4.56 -1.25
CA LEU A 35 -21.29 4.00 0.10
C LEU A 35 -22.66 3.78 0.75
N TRP A 36 -23.58 4.74 0.67
CA TRP A 36 -24.93 4.61 1.21
C TRP A 36 -25.71 3.49 0.54
N GLN A 37 -25.61 3.35 -0.79
CA GLN A 37 -26.25 2.23 -1.50
C GLN A 37 -25.73 0.86 -1.06
N ILE A 38 -24.43 0.75 -0.77
CA ILE A 38 -23.84 -0.47 -0.20
C ILE A 38 -24.33 -0.67 1.24
N ALA A 39 -24.39 0.40 2.02
CA ALA A 39 -24.80 0.34 3.41
C ALA A 39 -26.24 -0.14 3.58
N ASP A 40 -27.17 0.37 2.77
CA ASP A 40 -28.57 -0.07 2.81
C ASP A 40 -28.70 -1.55 2.43
N LYS A 41 -27.86 -2.05 1.51
CA LYS A 41 -27.81 -3.48 1.17
C LYS A 41 -27.23 -4.34 2.30
N ILE A 42 -26.25 -3.83 3.04
CA ILE A 42 -25.69 -4.52 4.21
C ILE A 42 -26.74 -4.60 5.32
N ASP A 43 -27.49 -3.53 5.57
CA ASP A 43 -28.55 -3.49 6.57
C ASP A 43 -29.64 -4.54 6.27
N ALA A 44 -29.95 -4.77 5.00
CA ALA A 44 -30.90 -5.79 4.56
C ALA A 44 -30.45 -7.24 4.86
N ILE A 45 -29.15 -7.48 5.08
CA ILE A 45 -28.63 -8.80 5.49
C ILE A 45 -28.94 -9.07 6.98
N ALA A 46 -29.24 -8.02 7.76
CA ALA A 46 -29.39 -8.08 9.21
C ALA A 46 -28.15 -8.68 9.92
N ALA A 47 -26.96 -8.34 9.42
CA ALA A 47 -25.71 -8.78 10.02
C ALA A 47 -25.52 -8.20 11.44
N LYS A 48 -25.23 -9.07 12.42
CA LYS A 48 -25.02 -8.65 13.81
C LYS A 48 -23.77 -7.78 14.00
N ASN A 49 -22.71 -8.08 13.25
CA ASN A 49 -21.45 -7.34 13.31
C ASN A 49 -20.99 -7.09 11.87
N VAL A 50 -20.62 -5.84 11.58
CA VAL A 50 -20.06 -5.42 10.29
C VAL A 50 -18.70 -4.78 10.57
N PHE A 51 -17.69 -5.25 9.86
CA PHE A 51 -16.33 -4.71 9.93
C PHE A 51 -16.00 -4.06 8.59
N ILE A 52 -15.67 -2.78 8.60
CA ILE A 52 -15.40 -2.00 7.39
C ILE A 52 -14.00 -1.38 7.48
N ALA A 53 -13.20 -1.56 6.42
CA ALA A 53 -11.87 -0.99 6.36
C ALA A 53 -11.86 0.40 5.73
N THR A 54 -10.96 1.26 6.21
CA THR A 54 -10.59 2.50 5.52
C THR A 54 -9.74 2.20 4.27
N ILE A 55 -9.83 3.07 3.27
CA ILE A 55 -9.09 3.02 2.01
C ILE A 55 -7.67 3.60 2.21
N PRO A 56 -6.60 2.86 1.85
CA PRO A 56 -5.23 3.37 1.93
C PRO A 56 -4.95 4.51 0.95
N HIS A 57 -4.05 5.43 1.32
CA HIS A 57 -3.52 6.43 0.38
C HIS A 57 -2.82 5.77 -0.81
N VAL A 58 -3.08 6.27 -2.01
CA VAL A 58 -2.43 5.74 -3.22
C VAL A 58 -0.94 6.07 -3.23
N THR A 59 -0.50 7.11 -2.52
CA THR A 59 0.91 7.50 -2.40
C THR A 59 1.75 6.52 -1.55
N ILE A 60 1.14 5.47 -1.00
CA ILE A 60 1.82 4.44 -0.18
C ILE A 60 2.30 3.24 -1.01
N PRO A 61 1.45 2.58 -1.84
CA PRO A 61 1.90 1.48 -2.68
C PRO A 61 3.03 1.85 -3.66
N PRO A 62 3.88 0.89 -4.06
CA PRO A 62 4.96 1.13 -5.00
C PRO A 62 4.54 1.71 -6.36
N VAL A 63 3.33 1.43 -6.85
CA VAL A 63 2.85 1.87 -8.17
C VAL A 63 2.98 3.38 -8.39
N SER A 64 2.88 4.18 -7.34
CA SER A 64 3.16 5.61 -7.36
C SER A 64 4.29 5.91 -6.39
N ARG A 65 5.51 5.72 -6.87
CA ARG A 65 6.75 5.99 -6.16
C ARG A 65 7.03 7.49 -6.17
N GLY A 66 7.16 8.06 -4.97
CA GLY A 66 7.59 9.45 -4.81
C GLY A 66 9.06 9.69 -5.16
N ILE A 67 9.31 10.78 -5.89
CA ILE A 67 10.61 11.22 -6.38
C ILE A 67 10.70 12.76 -6.35
N THR A 68 11.88 13.26 -5.97
CA THR A 68 12.24 14.67 -5.99
C THR A 68 13.57 14.79 -6.72
N PRO A 69 13.57 15.16 -8.01
CA PRO A 69 14.78 15.27 -8.83
C PRO A 69 15.84 16.15 -8.19
N GLY A 70 17.10 15.72 -8.21
CA GLY A 70 18.22 16.50 -7.69
C GLY A 70 18.30 16.62 -6.16
N ALA A 71 17.31 16.14 -5.41
CA ALA A 71 17.35 16.18 -3.94
C ALA A 71 18.26 15.09 -3.36
N THR A 72 19.10 15.51 -2.40
CA THR A 72 19.81 14.59 -1.51
C THR A 72 18.85 13.93 -0.53
N ASP A 73 19.28 12.83 0.07
CA ASP A 73 18.42 11.91 0.81
C ASP A 73 17.56 12.51 1.93
N ASP A 74 18.00 13.63 2.51
CA ASP A 74 17.36 14.45 3.54
C ASP A 74 16.34 15.47 2.99
N GLN A 75 16.47 15.87 1.72
CA GLN A 75 15.63 16.88 1.06
C GLN A 75 14.52 16.28 0.19
N LYS A 76 14.46 14.95 0.08
CA LYS A 76 13.53 14.31 -0.88
C LYS A 76 12.05 14.50 -0.51
N LEU A 77 11.72 14.63 0.77
CA LEU A 77 10.33 14.74 1.23
C LEU A 77 10.08 16.15 1.78
N SER A 78 9.08 16.85 1.27
CA SER A 78 8.68 18.15 1.81
C SER A 78 8.06 18.04 3.20
N GLU A 79 7.96 19.18 3.89
CA GLU A 79 7.41 19.24 5.25
C GLU A 79 5.98 18.71 5.36
N ASP A 80 5.19 18.85 4.29
CA ASP A 80 3.82 18.34 4.16
C ASP A 80 3.74 16.82 3.91
N GLY A 81 4.88 16.12 3.82
CA GLY A 81 4.93 14.66 3.69
C GLY A 81 4.74 14.14 2.26
N TYR A 82 4.97 14.99 1.26
CA TYR A 82 4.92 14.62 -0.16
C TYR A 82 6.28 14.76 -0.88
N TYR A 83 6.38 14.12 -2.04
CA TYR A 83 7.48 14.32 -2.99
C TYR A 83 7.03 15.28 -4.09
N GLU A 84 7.97 15.88 -4.84
CA GLU A 84 7.63 16.75 -5.97
C GLU A 84 6.84 16.03 -7.06
N TYR A 85 7.18 14.77 -7.31
CA TYR A 85 6.52 13.94 -8.30
C TYR A 85 6.26 12.53 -7.77
N TYR A 86 5.26 11.88 -8.36
CA TYR A 86 4.97 10.47 -8.16
C TYR A 86 4.88 9.78 -9.51
N THR A 87 5.71 8.76 -9.70
CA THR A 87 5.82 8.01 -10.97
C THR A 87 5.88 6.51 -10.71
N HIS A 88 5.93 5.70 -11.77
CA HIS A 88 5.95 4.24 -11.62
C HIS A 88 7.22 3.73 -10.94
N PHE A 89 7.15 2.63 -10.17
CA PHE A 89 8.30 2.07 -9.45
C PHE A 89 9.46 1.57 -10.34
N TRP A 90 9.19 1.39 -11.64
CA TRP A 90 10.17 1.02 -12.66
C TRP A 90 10.75 2.25 -13.38
N ILE A 91 10.63 3.44 -12.81
CA ILE A 91 11.32 4.63 -13.30
C ILE A 91 12.32 5.03 -12.22
N TRP A 92 13.60 5.03 -12.59
CA TRP A 92 14.72 5.29 -11.67
C TRP A 92 14.90 6.78 -11.41
N ASP A 93 15.52 7.11 -10.27
CA ASP A 93 15.68 8.50 -9.84
C ASP A 93 16.46 9.31 -10.90
N GLU A 94 17.54 8.73 -11.43
CA GLU A 94 18.41 9.36 -12.41
C GLU A 94 17.73 9.50 -13.77
N ASP A 95 17.02 8.47 -14.20
CA ASP A 95 16.33 8.46 -15.50
C ASP A 95 15.23 9.52 -15.55
N PHE A 96 14.45 9.64 -14.46
CA PHE A 96 13.43 10.67 -14.34
C PHE A 96 14.04 12.07 -14.24
N ALA A 97 15.09 12.26 -13.43
CA ALA A 97 15.73 13.57 -13.27
C ALA A 97 16.27 14.14 -14.59
N ASN A 98 16.73 13.27 -15.50
CA ASN A 98 17.23 13.69 -16.81
C ASN A 98 16.13 14.12 -17.79
N ALA A 99 14.92 13.53 -17.70
CA ALA A 99 13.82 13.81 -18.62
C ALA A 99 12.43 13.59 -17.98
N PRO A 100 12.01 14.44 -17.02
CA PRO A 100 10.76 14.23 -16.27
C PRO A 100 9.52 14.13 -17.17
N ASP A 101 9.46 14.95 -18.21
CA ASP A 101 8.32 15.04 -19.14
C ASP A 101 8.14 13.79 -20.02
N LYS A 102 9.17 12.94 -20.15
CA LYS A 102 9.06 11.68 -20.91
C LYS A 102 8.23 10.63 -20.15
N TYR A 103 8.14 10.75 -18.83
CA TYR A 103 7.56 9.73 -17.98
C TYR A 103 6.19 10.14 -17.45
N PRO A 104 5.19 9.25 -17.47
CA PRO A 104 3.94 9.50 -16.76
C PRO A 104 4.22 9.80 -15.27
N HIS A 105 3.64 10.88 -14.76
CA HIS A 105 3.80 11.28 -13.38
C HIS A 105 2.61 12.11 -12.90
N LEU A 106 2.40 12.09 -11.58
CA LEU A 106 1.61 13.08 -10.86
C LEU A 106 2.56 14.11 -10.25
N THR A 107 2.13 15.35 -10.19
CA THR A 107 2.77 16.39 -9.36
C THR A 107 2.42 16.20 -7.88
N ARG A 108 3.17 16.85 -7.00
CA ARG A 108 2.89 16.94 -5.56
C ARG A 108 1.43 17.31 -5.28
N ASP A 109 0.94 18.38 -5.91
CA ASP A 109 -0.39 18.91 -5.66
C ASP A 109 -1.49 17.94 -6.13
N GLN A 110 -1.26 17.23 -7.24
CA GLN A 110 -2.15 16.16 -7.70
C GLN A 110 -2.16 14.97 -6.76
N ALA A 111 -1.00 14.52 -6.27
CA ALA A 111 -0.91 13.44 -5.30
C ALA A 111 -1.60 13.80 -3.98
N SER A 112 -1.38 15.03 -3.49
CA SER A 112 -2.05 15.57 -2.31
C SER A 112 -3.57 15.68 -2.49
N THR A 113 -4.02 16.08 -3.69
CA THR A 113 -5.45 16.12 -4.04
C THR A 113 -6.10 14.74 -3.97
N ILE A 114 -5.42 13.69 -4.46
CA ILE A 114 -5.94 12.32 -4.39
C ILE A 114 -6.02 11.84 -2.93
N ASP A 115 -4.95 12.06 -2.15
CA ASP A 115 -4.93 11.68 -0.74
C ASP A 115 -5.98 12.45 0.08
N ALA A 116 -6.25 13.72 -0.25
CA ALA A 116 -7.34 14.50 0.34
C ALA A 116 -8.72 13.89 0.04
N ALA A 117 -8.98 13.49 -1.20
CA ALA A 117 -10.21 12.79 -1.55
C ALA A 117 -10.35 11.46 -0.80
N ILE A 118 -9.25 10.70 -0.64
CA ILE A 118 -9.24 9.45 0.16
C ILE A 118 -9.52 9.73 1.63
N ASN A 119 -9.00 10.82 2.19
CA ASN A 119 -9.34 11.25 3.54
C ASN A 119 -10.84 11.50 3.67
N GLU A 120 -11.45 12.20 2.71
CA GLU A 120 -12.91 12.41 2.70
C GLU A 120 -13.71 11.11 2.57
N TYR A 121 -13.24 10.15 1.79
CA TYR A 121 -13.87 8.82 1.71
C TYR A 121 -13.80 8.09 3.06
N ASN A 122 -12.63 8.12 3.71
CA ASN A 122 -12.41 7.46 4.99
C ASN A 122 -13.23 8.10 6.11
N GLU A 123 -13.39 9.42 6.11
CA GLU A 123 -14.29 10.10 7.04
C GLU A 123 -15.76 9.73 6.76
N ALA A 124 -16.17 9.59 5.50
CA ALA A 124 -17.50 9.09 5.17
C ALA A 124 -17.73 7.65 5.67
N ILE A 125 -16.74 6.76 5.49
CA ILE A 125 -16.77 5.38 6.01
C ILE A 125 -16.94 5.39 7.54
N LYS A 126 -16.12 6.17 8.25
CA LYS A 126 -16.18 6.25 9.72
C LYS A 126 -17.51 6.80 10.22
N LEU A 127 -18.03 7.86 9.59
CA LEU A 127 -19.33 8.44 9.94
C LEU A 127 -20.45 7.43 9.75
N GLU A 128 -20.44 6.71 8.63
CA GLU A 128 -21.46 5.70 8.32
C GLU A 128 -21.39 4.50 9.27
N ALA A 129 -20.16 4.04 9.57
CA ALA A 129 -19.93 2.99 10.55
C ALA A 129 -20.44 3.38 11.93
N ASN A 130 -20.15 4.60 12.40
CA ASN A 130 -20.63 5.10 13.69
C ASN A 130 -22.16 5.17 13.73
N LYS A 131 -22.80 5.66 12.65
CA LYS A 131 -24.27 5.75 12.55
C LYS A 131 -24.94 4.38 12.67
N ARG A 132 -24.32 3.32 12.14
CA ARG A 132 -24.89 1.96 12.09
C ARG A 132 -24.35 1.01 13.15
N GLY A 133 -23.42 1.47 13.99
CA GLY A 133 -22.75 0.62 14.97
C GLY A 133 -21.82 -0.42 14.35
N TRP A 134 -21.29 -0.16 13.16
CA TRP A 134 -20.25 -0.99 12.55
C TRP A 134 -18.87 -0.69 13.15
N HIS A 135 -17.93 -1.60 12.93
CA HIS A 135 -16.58 -1.50 13.45
C HIS A 135 -15.59 -1.12 12.34
N VAL A 136 -14.84 -0.04 12.57
CA VAL A 136 -13.83 0.43 11.61
C VAL A 136 -12.52 -0.29 11.83
N VAL A 137 -11.91 -0.77 10.74
CA VAL A 137 -10.54 -1.27 10.70
C VAL A 137 -9.69 -0.25 9.94
N ASP A 138 -8.83 0.51 10.64
CA ASP A 138 -8.06 1.61 10.05
C ASP A 138 -6.81 1.13 9.30
N ILE A 139 -7.04 0.41 8.20
CA ILE A 139 -5.99 -0.10 7.32
C ILE A 139 -5.18 1.05 6.69
N CYS A 140 -5.79 2.23 6.50
CA CYS A 140 -5.10 3.39 5.96
C CYS A 140 -3.96 3.81 6.89
N ASN A 141 -4.24 3.95 8.19
CA ASN A 141 -3.23 4.27 9.19
C ASN A 141 -2.19 3.15 9.33
N SER A 142 -2.60 1.88 9.36
CA SER A 142 -1.67 0.76 9.49
C SER A 142 -0.66 0.71 8.34
N LEU A 143 -1.10 0.91 7.09
CA LEU A 143 -0.20 1.01 5.93
C LEU A 143 0.60 2.31 5.91
N ALA A 144 0.05 3.43 6.39
CA ALA A 144 0.80 4.69 6.51
C ALA A 144 1.98 4.59 7.49
N ARG A 145 1.82 3.83 8.58
CA ARG A 145 2.91 3.52 9.52
C ARG A 145 3.98 2.60 8.93
N LEU A 146 3.63 1.79 7.94
CA LEU A 146 4.56 0.96 7.16
C LEU A 146 5.26 1.72 6.03
N ALA A 147 4.78 2.92 5.69
CA ALA A 147 5.19 3.65 4.50
C ALA A 147 6.60 4.23 4.63
N TYR A 148 7.64 3.44 4.37
CA TYR A 148 9.05 3.81 4.52
C TYR A 148 9.40 5.19 3.98
N ARG A 149 8.90 5.52 2.78
CA ARG A 149 9.16 6.81 2.13
C ARG A 149 8.47 7.98 2.86
N ARG A 150 7.19 7.84 3.21
CA ARG A 150 6.44 8.89 3.93
C ARG A 150 6.88 9.05 5.39
N GLN A 151 7.35 7.96 6.01
CA GLN A 151 7.85 7.92 7.38
C GLN A 151 9.34 8.28 7.48
N LYS A 152 9.90 9.01 6.50
CA LYS A 152 11.32 9.43 6.48
C LYS A 152 12.29 8.29 6.83
N ARG A 153 12.07 7.10 6.28
CA ARG A 153 12.87 5.86 6.48
C ARG A 153 12.72 5.19 7.83
N HIS A 154 11.79 5.66 8.67
CA HIS A 154 11.52 5.09 10.00
C HIS A 154 10.06 4.64 10.12
N PRO A 155 9.64 3.56 9.41
CA PRO A 155 8.35 2.94 9.65
C PRO A 155 8.09 2.72 11.14
N SER A 156 6.91 3.11 11.60
CA SER A 156 6.50 3.05 13.01
C SER A 156 5.49 1.93 13.28
N TYR A 157 5.18 1.10 12.29
CA TYR A 157 4.27 -0.03 12.46
C TYR A 157 4.88 -1.09 13.38
N GLU A 158 4.08 -1.54 14.35
CA GLU A 158 4.48 -2.59 15.28
C GLU A 158 4.01 -3.94 14.75
N PHE A 159 4.95 -4.74 14.26
CA PHE A 159 4.63 -6.06 13.75
C PHE A 159 4.16 -7.00 14.88
N PRO A 160 3.18 -7.88 14.61
CA PRO A 160 2.76 -8.93 15.54
C PRO A 160 3.94 -9.78 15.99
N LYS A 161 4.04 -10.09 17.28
CA LYS A 161 5.18 -10.86 17.84
C LYS A 161 5.30 -12.23 17.19
N GLU A 162 4.18 -12.85 16.86
CA GLU A 162 4.09 -14.15 16.20
C GLU A 162 4.59 -14.08 14.75
N LEU A 163 4.31 -12.99 14.03
CA LEU A 163 4.89 -12.73 12.71
C LEU A 163 6.41 -12.59 12.81
N VAL A 164 6.88 -11.78 13.76
CA VAL A 164 8.32 -11.59 14.00
C VAL A 164 9.01 -12.92 14.30
N ALA A 165 8.42 -13.75 15.16
CA ALA A 165 8.96 -15.06 15.50
C ALA A 165 9.01 -16.00 14.29
N ALA A 166 7.94 -16.04 13.48
CA ALA A 166 7.87 -16.88 12.30
C ALA A 166 8.84 -16.42 11.19
N LEU A 167 9.08 -15.11 11.04
CA LEU A 167 10.09 -14.58 10.13
C LEU A 167 11.51 -15.00 10.55
N LYS A 168 11.80 -15.01 11.86
CA LYS A 168 13.10 -15.44 12.42
C LYS A 168 13.34 -16.94 12.30
N SER A 169 12.30 -17.76 12.44
CA SER A 169 12.41 -19.22 12.33
C SER A 169 12.56 -19.71 10.89
N HIS A 170 12.01 -18.97 9.91
CA HIS A 170 11.97 -19.41 8.53
C HIS A 170 13.31 -19.14 7.79
N PRO A 171 13.94 -20.18 7.19
CA PRO A 171 15.29 -20.07 6.62
C PRO A 171 15.47 -18.97 5.56
N ALA A 172 14.43 -18.68 4.79
CA ALA A 172 14.48 -17.68 3.71
C ALA A 172 14.29 -16.23 4.18
N THR A 173 13.76 -16.01 5.39
CA THR A 173 13.44 -14.66 5.89
C THR A 173 14.19 -14.29 7.16
N LYS A 174 14.91 -15.25 7.78
CA LYS A 174 15.65 -15.03 9.03
C LYS A 174 16.68 -13.89 8.98
N ASP A 175 17.16 -13.53 7.79
CA ASP A 175 18.13 -12.46 7.59
C ASP A 175 17.46 -11.11 7.27
N ARG A 176 16.13 -11.02 7.18
CA ARG A 176 15.39 -9.78 6.87
C ARG A 176 15.12 -8.95 8.14
N PHE A 177 16.17 -8.67 8.89
CA PHE A 177 16.08 -7.88 10.12
C PHE A 177 17.12 -6.78 10.12
N THR A 178 16.71 -5.61 10.60
CA THR A 178 17.61 -4.51 10.90
C THR A 178 18.56 -4.89 12.04
N SER A 179 19.61 -4.09 12.23
CA SER A 179 20.53 -4.23 13.36
C SER A 179 19.85 -4.16 14.74
N ASP A 180 18.74 -3.41 14.87
CA ASP A 180 17.91 -3.34 16.09
C ASP A 180 16.83 -4.44 16.18
N GLY A 181 16.88 -5.43 15.27
CA GLY A 181 16.05 -6.63 15.33
C GLY A 181 14.61 -6.46 14.86
N LYS A 182 14.31 -5.38 14.12
CA LYS A 182 13.00 -5.13 13.50
C LYS A 182 12.91 -5.80 12.12
N PRO A 183 11.75 -6.35 11.72
CA PRO A 183 11.57 -6.86 10.38
C PRO A 183 11.82 -5.79 9.31
N ILE A 184 12.57 -6.14 8.27
CA ILE A 184 12.72 -5.33 7.06
C ILE A 184 11.56 -5.71 6.11
N LEU A 185 10.38 -5.17 6.44
CA LEU A 185 9.17 -5.26 5.64
C LEU A 185 8.54 -3.87 5.57
N ASP A 186 8.34 -3.35 4.36
CA ASP A 186 7.76 -2.02 4.17
C ASP A 186 7.05 -1.90 2.81
N THR A 187 6.54 -0.71 2.51
CA THR A 187 5.74 -0.43 1.31
C THR A 187 6.55 -0.16 0.05
N ARG A 188 7.88 -0.24 0.09
CA ARG A 188 8.71 -0.12 -1.12
C ARG A 188 8.47 -1.32 -2.03
N TYR A 189 8.79 -1.17 -3.31
CA TYR A 189 8.80 -2.32 -4.22
C TYR A 189 9.83 -3.35 -3.77
N LEU A 190 9.48 -4.64 -3.87
CA LEU A 190 10.38 -5.73 -3.50
C LEU A 190 11.66 -5.65 -4.35
N ARG A 191 12.80 -5.47 -3.67
CA ARG A 191 14.14 -5.51 -4.30
C ARG A 191 15.09 -6.32 -3.44
N LEU A 192 15.96 -7.06 -4.12
CA LEU A 192 17.01 -7.87 -3.53
C LEU A 192 18.34 -7.52 -4.17
N TYR A 193 19.30 -7.07 -3.38
CA TYR A 193 20.65 -6.74 -3.83
C TYR A 193 21.61 -7.79 -3.30
N ALA A 194 21.80 -8.87 -4.07
CA ALA A 194 22.54 -10.06 -3.63
C ALA A 194 24.03 -9.78 -3.32
N ASP A 195 24.59 -8.70 -3.87
CA ASP A 195 25.96 -8.24 -3.61
C ASP A 195 26.12 -7.57 -2.23
N LYS A 196 25.02 -7.18 -1.57
CA LYS A 196 25.05 -6.53 -0.26
C LYS A 196 25.06 -7.53 0.87
N THR A 197 25.97 -7.33 1.82
CA THR A 197 26.10 -8.15 3.03
C THR A 197 25.22 -7.63 4.17
N ASN A 198 25.06 -6.30 4.29
CA ASN A 198 24.18 -5.68 5.27
C ASN A 198 22.70 -5.93 4.90
N PRO A 199 21.88 -6.55 5.78
CA PRO A 199 20.45 -6.76 5.54
C PRO A 199 19.68 -5.51 5.10
N GLU A 200 19.98 -4.35 5.70
CA GLU A 200 19.25 -3.10 5.46
C GLU A 200 19.49 -2.53 4.05
N ASP A 201 20.64 -2.87 3.46
CA ASP A 201 20.99 -2.55 2.07
C ASP A 201 20.53 -3.64 1.10
N LYS A 202 20.50 -4.89 1.58
CA LYS A 202 20.16 -6.09 0.80
C LYS A 202 18.67 -6.20 0.50
N TYR A 203 17.81 -5.90 1.47
CA TYR A 203 16.36 -6.15 1.37
C TYR A 203 15.55 -4.86 1.36
N ARG A 204 14.52 -4.81 0.51
CA ARG A 204 13.52 -3.72 0.49
C ARG A 204 12.13 -4.27 0.19
N GLY A 205 11.10 -3.59 0.69
CA GLY A 205 9.71 -3.92 0.38
C GLY A 205 9.24 -5.23 1.02
N GLY A 206 8.37 -5.95 0.31
CA GLY A 206 7.89 -7.26 0.74
C GLY A 206 6.47 -7.28 1.30
N ILE A 207 5.80 -6.12 1.35
CA ILE A 207 4.38 -6.03 1.70
C ILE A 207 3.49 -6.02 0.46
N PHE A 208 3.98 -5.48 -0.66
CA PHE A 208 3.29 -5.44 -1.94
C PHE A 208 3.89 -6.43 -2.94
N SER A 209 3.02 -6.97 -3.78
CA SER A 209 3.32 -7.90 -4.87
C SER A 209 4.02 -7.21 -6.04
N LEU A 210 4.32 -7.97 -7.09
CA LEU A 210 5.03 -7.49 -8.28
C LEU A 210 4.25 -6.47 -9.12
N ASP A 211 2.95 -6.34 -8.91
CA ASP A 211 2.16 -5.27 -9.55
C ASP A 211 2.32 -3.90 -8.86
N GLY A 212 2.91 -3.87 -7.66
CA GLY A 212 3.10 -2.66 -6.86
C GLY A 212 1.80 -2.06 -6.29
N ILE A 213 0.70 -2.82 -6.28
CA ILE A 213 -0.61 -2.39 -5.76
C ILE A 213 -1.15 -3.40 -4.74
N HIS A 214 -1.20 -4.67 -5.08
CA HIS A 214 -1.82 -5.68 -4.23
C HIS A 214 -0.83 -6.23 -3.21
N PRO A 215 -1.26 -6.59 -1.98
CA PRO A 215 -0.37 -7.19 -0.99
C PRO A 215 0.21 -8.54 -1.43
N THR A 216 1.37 -8.91 -0.87
CA THR A 216 1.85 -10.31 -0.88
C THR A 216 1.02 -11.16 0.09
N THR A 217 1.27 -12.48 0.17
CA THR A 217 0.65 -13.35 1.18
C THR A 217 0.89 -12.83 2.60
N THR A 218 2.12 -12.40 2.91
CA THR A 218 2.45 -11.80 4.20
C THR A 218 1.77 -10.44 4.39
N GLY A 219 1.69 -9.62 3.34
CA GLY A 219 0.93 -8.37 3.37
C GLY A 219 -0.57 -8.59 3.65
N TYR A 220 -1.19 -9.60 3.04
CA TYR A 220 -2.56 -10.01 3.37
C TYR A 220 -2.67 -10.53 4.81
N GLY A 221 -1.67 -11.25 5.31
CA GLY A 221 -1.59 -11.65 6.71
C GLY A 221 -1.61 -10.45 7.67
N ILE A 222 -0.88 -9.39 7.35
CA ILE A 222 -0.88 -8.13 8.12
C ILE A 222 -2.27 -7.50 8.10
N VAL A 223 -2.91 -7.36 6.94
CA VAL A 223 -4.28 -6.83 6.85
C VAL A 223 -5.25 -7.69 7.66
N ALA A 224 -5.18 -9.02 7.55
CA ALA A 224 -6.02 -9.92 8.32
C ALA A 224 -5.78 -9.77 9.82
N HIS A 225 -4.54 -9.56 10.26
CA HIS A 225 -4.22 -9.30 11.66
C HIS A 225 -4.94 -8.06 12.19
N GLU A 226 -4.93 -6.95 11.45
CA GLU A 226 -5.63 -5.73 11.84
C GLU A 226 -7.13 -5.96 12.00
N PHE A 227 -7.76 -6.72 11.09
CA PHE A 227 -9.17 -7.12 11.24
C PHE A 227 -9.39 -7.96 12.50
N LEU A 228 -8.54 -8.96 12.74
CA LEU A 228 -8.67 -9.84 13.90
C LEU A 228 -8.53 -9.09 15.23
N GLN A 229 -7.69 -8.05 15.29
CA GLN A 229 -7.59 -7.19 16.48
C GLN A 229 -8.91 -6.49 16.80
N VAL A 230 -9.57 -5.92 15.79
CA VAL A 230 -10.87 -5.25 15.97
C VAL A 230 -11.97 -6.27 16.29
N MET A 231 -11.98 -7.40 15.59
CA MET A 231 -12.93 -8.49 15.84
C MET A 231 -12.83 -9.04 17.27
N ALA A 232 -11.61 -9.22 17.80
CA ALA A 232 -11.39 -9.75 19.14
C ALA A 232 -11.88 -8.82 20.28
N GLN A 233 -12.11 -7.54 19.99
CA GLN A 233 -12.64 -6.57 20.96
C GLN A 233 -14.17 -6.61 21.06
N VAL A 234 -14.84 -7.13 20.02
CA VAL A 234 -16.30 -7.05 19.86
C VAL A 234 -16.95 -8.41 19.98
N LEU A 235 -16.33 -9.44 19.40
CA LEU A 235 -16.92 -10.76 19.32
C LEU A 235 -16.83 -11.48 20.68
N PRO A 236 -17.89 -12.22 21.08
CA PRO A 236 -17.89 -12.96 22.34
C PRO A 236 -16.87 -14.09 22.34
N GLU A 237 -16.66 -14.74 21.19
CA GLU A 237 -15.60 -15.71 20.97
C GLU A 237 -14.47 -15.04 20.19
N LYS A 238 -13.25 -15.08 20.74
CA LYS A 238 -12.08 -14.51 20.06
C LYS A 238 -11.81 -15.28 18.78
N PRO A 239 -11.56 -14.59 17.65
CA PRO A 239 -11.27 -15.28 16.41
C PRO A 239 -9.93 -16.03 16.53
N LYS A 240 -9.80 -17.12 15.78
CA LYS A 240 -8.56 -17.92 15.77
C LYS A 240 -7.37 -17.06 15.34
N PRO A 241 -6.21 -17.16 16.00
CA PRO A 241 -5.02 -16.44 15.59
C PRO A 241 -4.53 -16.94 14.23
N LEU A 242 -3.80 -16.08 13.51
CA LEU A 242 -3.20 -16.44 12.22
C LEU A 242 -2.07 -17.46 12.40
N ASN A 243 -1.98 -18.41 11.47
CA ASN A 243 -0.83 -19.29 11.34
C ASN A 243 0.28 -18.60 10.55
N TRP A 244 1.08 -17.77 11.22
CA TRP A 244 2.14 -17.02 10.57
C TRP A 244 3.23 -17.88 9.93
N GLN A 245 3.48 -19.08 10.47
CA GLN A 245 4.45 -20.00 9.90
C GLN A 245 4.01 -20.45 8.49
N GLU A 246 2.74 -20.81 8.34
CA GLU A 246 2.15 -21.19 7.05
C GLU A 246 2.07 -19.99 6.09
N ILE A 247 1.68 -18.81 6.58
CA ILE A 247 1.61 -17.58 5.76
C ILE A 247 2.98 -17.25 5.15
N ILE A 248 4.06 -17.28 5.95
CA ILE A 248 5.41 -16.96 5.46
C ILE A 248 5.90 -18.04 4.49
N SER A 249 5.66 -19.32 4.77
CA SER A 249 6.04 -20.40 3.86
C SER A 249 5.28 -20.36 2.53
N ALA A 250 4.05 -19.85 2.52
CA ALA A 250 3.26 -19.63 1.32
C ALA A 250 3.61 -18.32 0.57
N ASP A 251 4.36 -17.41 1.18
CA ASP A 251 4.81 -16.18 0.54
C ASP A 251 6.07 -16.44 -0.31
N THR A 252 5.86 -16.94 -1.52
CA THR A 252 6.96 -17.25 -2.44
C THR A 252 7.74 -16.01 -2.86
N LEU A 253 7.16 -14.81 -2.85
CA LEU A 253 7.89 -13.57 -3.17
C LEU A 253 8.90 -13.22 -2.07
N LEU A 254 8.57 -13.45 -0.80
CA LEU A 254 9.51 -13.26 0.29
C LEU A 254 10.50 -14.43 0.43
N ALA A 255 10.01 -15.66 0.30
CA ALA A 255 10.78 -16.87 0.58
C ALA A 255 11.67 -17.31 -0.60
N ASN A 256 11.22 -17.11 -1.84
CA ASN A 256 11.95 -17.48 -3.04
C ASN A 256 11.68 -16.47 -4.17
N PRO A 257 12.13 -15.20 -4.00
CA PRO A 257 11.89 -14.17 -4.99
C PRO A 257 12.43 -14.58 -6.36
N PRO A 258 11.73 -14.28 -7.46
CA PRO A 258 12.23 -14.50 -8.81
C PRO A 258 13.64 -13.92 -9.00
N GLU A 259 14.56 -14.70 -9.58
CA GLU A 259 15.97 -14.33 -9.73
C GLU A 259 16.16 -13.00 -10.47
N ASN A 260 15.30 -12.73 -11.46
CA ASN A 260 15.30 -11.50 -12.24
C ASN A 260 14.96 -10.24 -11.43
N LEU A 261 14.47 -10.34 -10.19
CA LEU A 261 14.32 -9.19 -9.30
C LEU A 261 15.67 -8.57 -8.91
N GLN A 262 16.76 -9.34 -8.98
CA GLN A 262 18.12 -8.83 -8.78
C GLN A 262 18.53 -7.90 -9.92
N ASN A 263 18.06 -8.18 -11.14
CA ASN A 263 18.34 -7.42 -12.37
C ASN A 263 17.11 -6.65 -12.87
N LEU A 264 16.24 -6.19 -11.95
CA LEU A 264 14.96 -5.57 -12.28
C LEU A 264 15.10 -4.39 -13.26
N ARG A 265 16.19 -3.62 -13.16
CA ARG A 265 16.47 -2.51 -14.09
C ARG A 265 16.69 -3.01 -15.51
N GLU A 266 17.60 -3.96 -15.68
CA GLU A 266 17.92 -4.55 -16.98
C GLU A 266 16.70 -5.24 -17.60
N MET A 267 15.92 -5.96 -16.78
CA MET A 267 14.69 -6.62 -17.23
C MET A 267 13.64 -5.61 -17.71
N LEU A 268 13.55 -4.41 -17.14
CA LEU A 268 12.54 -3.43 -17.50
C LEU A 268 13.02 -2.38 -18.51
N ASN A 269 14.31 -2.37 -18.87
CA ASN A 269 14.88 -1.44 -19.85
C ASN A 269 14.20 -1.53 -21.22
N PHE A 270 13.58 -2.65 -21.62
CA PHE A 270 12.82 -2.72 -22.87
C PHE A 270 11.64 -1.73 -22.91
N ARG A 271 11.14 -1.27 -21.75
CA ARG A 271 10.10 -0.24 -21.68
C ARG A 271 10.62 1.16 -21.93
N GLN A 272 11.90 1.44 -21.74
CA GLN A 272 12.52 2.73 -22.04
C GLN A 272 12.58 3.02 -23.55
N ASN A 273 12.56 1.96 -24.37
CA ASN A 273 12.57 2.03 -25.84
C ASN A 273 11.17 2.01 -26.48
N ARG A 274 10.09 2.01 -25.68
CA ARG A 274 8.69 1.99 -26.16
C ARG A 274 7.88 3.24 -25.79
N THR A 275 8.53 4.24 -25.19
CA THR A 275 8.00 5.60 -24.98
C THR A 275 8.84 6.61 -25.75
#